data_AF-A0A2D7IN72-F1
#
_entry.id   AF-A0A2D7IN72-F1
#
_cell.length_a   1.000
_cell.length_b   1.000
_cell.length_c   1.000
_cell.angle_alpha   90.00
_cell.angle_beta   90.00
_cell.angle_gamma   90.00
#
_symmetry.space_group_name_H-M   'P 1'
#
loop_
_entity.id
_entity.type
_entity.pdbx_description
1 polymer ?
#
loop_
_entity_poly.entity_id
_entity_poly.type
_entity_poly.pdbx_seq_one_letter_code
_entity_poly.pdbx_strand_id
1 'polypeptide(L)'
;MKININNKNYVKNKIFSFMDEVHMILGGGVSVDDFLDQTNLFNDWEKIIPEKEYPIFVMAVLNNIRKESIINTIIASLSDKNVQKNQVSGSSSKKKKLISHIGELPFN
;
A
#
# COMPACT_ATOMS: atom_id res chain seq x y z
N MET A 1 16.22 2.13 -0.80
CA MET A 1 16.91 1.13 -1.66
C MET A 1 16.53 1.38 -3.12
N LYS A 2 17.44 1.29 -4.12
CA LYS A 2 17.07 1.48 -5.54
C LYS A 2 16.59 0.15 -6.14
N ILE A 3 15.29 0.03 -6.43
CA ILE A 3 14.71 -1.16 -7.08
C ILE A 3 14.90 -1.01 -8.59
N ASN A 4 15.62 -1.95 -9.21
CA ASN A 4 15.74 -2.01 -10.67
C ASN A 4 14.51 -2.72 -11.26
N ILE A 5 13.59 -1.92 -11.80
CA ILE A 5 12.30 -2.40 -12.34
C ILE A 5 12.45 -3.13 -13.68
N ASN A 6 13.59 -2.95 -14.38
CA ASN A 6 13.77 -3.48 -15.73
C ASN A 6 13.98 -5.01 -15.78
N ASN A 7 14.19 -5.66 -14.64
CA ASN A 7 14.31 -7.11 -14.54
C ASN A 7 13.13 -7.68 -13.74
N LYS A 8 12.12 -8.21 -14.44
CA LYS A 8 10.91 -8.78 -13.84
C LYS A 8 11.20 -9.88 -12.83
N ASN A 9 12.16 -10.75 -13.11
CA ASN A 9 12.54 -11.84 -12.20
C ASN A 9 13.20 -11.30 -10.91
N TYR A 10 14.03 -10.26 -11.03
CA TYR A 10 14.62 -9.59 -9.88
C TYR A 10 13.55 -8.94 -8.99
N VAL A 11 12.61 -8.22 -9.60
CA VAL A 11 11.49 -7.59 -8.87
C VAL A 11 10.62 -8.65 -8.19
N LYS A 12 10.28 -9.72 -8.91
CA LYS A 12 9.52 -10.85 -8.36
C LYS A 12 10.17 -11.45 -7.12
N ASN A 13 11.47 -11.76 -7.22
CA ASN A 13 12.23 -12.30 -6.10
C ASN A 13 12.28 -11.31 -4.93
N LYS A 14 12.41 -10.01 -5.22
CA LYS A 14 12.35 -8.97 -4.17
C LYS A 14 11.01 -8.89 -3.48
N ILE A 15 9.90 -9.02 -4.21
CA ILE A 15 8.56 -9.08 -3.62
C ILE A 15 8.44 -10.31 -2.71
N PHE A 16 8.93 -11.49 -3.14
CA PHE A 16 8.87 -12.67 -2.28
C PHE A 16 9.72 -12.56 -1.03
N SER A 17 10.96 -12.06 -1.14
CA SER A 17 11.79 -11.83 0.05
C SER A 17 11.14 -10.83 1.01
N PHE A 18 10.47 -9.80 0.48
CA PHE A 18 9.72 -8.85 1.29
C PHE A 18 8.52 -9.51 1.99
N MET A 19 7.77 -10.36 1.28
CA MET A 19 6.68 -11.14 1.87
C MET A 19 7.19 -12.09 2.96
N ASP A 20 8.37 -12.70 2.78
CA ASP A 20 9.01 -13.56 3.80
C ASP A 20 9.37 -12.76 5.05
N GLU A 21 9.97 -11.57 4.89
CA GLU A 21 10.32 -10.66 5.98
C GLU A 21 9.08 -10.24 6.78
N VAL A 22 8.03 -9.76 6.11
CA VAL A 22 6.80 -9.33 6.77
C VAL A 22 6.10 -10.51 7.45
N HIS A 23 6.04 -11.67 6.80
CA HIS A 23 5.43 -12.86 7.39
C HIS A 23 6.18 -13.33 8.64
N MET A 24 7.51 -13.25 8.64
CA MET A 24 8.34 -13.55 9.81
C MET A 24 8.07 -12.61 10.98
N ILE A 25 7.96 -11.30 10.71
CA ILE A 25 7.67 -10.29 11.75
C ILE A 25 6.29 -10.53 12.37
N LEU A 26 5.26 -10.71 11.53
CA LEU A 26 3.88 -10.97 11.99
C LEU A 26 3.75 -12.33 12.68
N GLY A 27 4.51 -13.33 12.26
CA GLY A 27 4.59 -14.65 12.92
C GLY A 27 5.12 -14.59 14.35
N GLY A 28 5.77 -13.49 14.74
CA GLY A 28 6.21 -13.21 16.12
C GLY A 28 5.08 -12.79 17.07
N GLY A 29 3.83 -12.73 16.61
CA GLY A 29 2.66 -12.37 17.41
C GLY A 29 2.38 -10.86 17.49
N VAL A 30 3.03 -10.06 16.66
CA VAL A 30 2.73 -8.63 16.49
C VAL A 30 1.39 -8.48 15.80
N SER A 31 0.52 -7.60 16.30
CA SER A 31 -0.75 -7.31 15.63
C SER A 31 -0.51 -6.62 14.29
N VAL A 32 -1.41 -6.81 13.33
CA VAL A 32 -1.29 -6.18 12.01
C VAL A 32 -1.35 -4.65 12.13
N ASP A 33 -2.21 -4.14 13.01
CA ASP A 33 -2.37 -2.70 13.24
C ASP A 33 -1.08 -2.09 13.81
N ASP A 34 -0.51 -2.69 14.87
CA ASP A 34 0.76 -2.24 15.46
C ASP A 34 1.91 -2.28 14.45
N PHE A 35 1.94 -3.31 13.61
CA PHE A 35 2.94 -3.44 12.55
C PHE A 35 2.82 -2.30 11.54
N LEU A 36 1.61 -2.00 11.07
CA LEU A 36 1.38 -0.93 10.09
C LEU A 36 1.70 0.46 10.66
N ASP A 37 1.39 0.71 11.93
CA ASP A 37 1.64 2.00 12.58
C ASP A 37 3.14 2.28 12.78
N GLN A 38 3.96 1.24 12.93
CA GLN A 38 5.37 1.37 13.29
C GLN A 38 6.33 1.13 12.13
N THR A 39 5.90 0.41 11.10
CA THR A 39 6.78 -0.03 10.01
C THR A 39 7.02 1.08 8.98
N ASN A 40 8.24 1.09 8.44
CA ASN A 40 8.61 1.90 7.27
C ASN A 40 8.91 1.03 6.03
N LEU A 41 8.68 -0.28 6.15
CA LEU A 41 9.03 -1.29 5.15
C LEU A 41 8.31 -1.07 3.81
N PHE A 42 7.09 -0.52 3.83
CA PHE A 42 6.32 -0.25 2.61
C PHE A 42 6.70 1.05 1.91
N ASN A 43 7.38 1.99 2.57
CA ASN A 43 7.65 3.34 2.04
C ASN A 43 8.44 3.33 0.71
N ASP A 44 9.33 2.35 0.53
CA ASP A 44 10.09 2.22 -0.71
C ASP A 44 9.23 1.61 -1.84
N TRP A 45 8.27 0.76 -1.50
CA TRP A 45 7.32 0.16 -2.46
C TRP A 45 6.22 1.14 -2.87
N GLU A 46 5.73 1.97 -1.96
CA GLU A 46 4.74 3.02 -2.22
C GLU A 46 5.19 4.00 -3.31
N LYS A 47 6.50 4.29 -3.38
CA LYS A 47 7.07 5.20 -4.38
C LYS A 47 7.13 4.62 -5.79
N ILE A 48 7.06 3.30 -5.92
CA ILE A 48 7.27 2.62 -7.21
C ILE A 48 6.01 1.91 -7.70
N ILE A 49 5.18 1.38 -6.81
CA ILE A 49 3.92 0.74 -7.16
C ILE A 49 2.89 1.84 -7.40
N PRO A 50 2.13 1.81 -8.51
CA PRO A 50 1.10 2.81 -8.75
C PRO A 50 0.00 2.75 -7.67
N GLU A 51 -0.61 3.90 -7.38
CA GLU A 51 -1.58 4.07 -6.29
C GLU A 51 -2.73 3.05 -6.34
N LYS A 52 -3.19 2.69 -7.53
CA LYS A 52 -4.28 1.72 -7.73
C LYS A 52 -3.89 0.29 -7.32
N GLU A 53 -2.65 -0.11 -7.58
CA GLU A 53 -2.15 -1.45 -7.30
C GLU A 53 -1.52 -1.56 -5.91
N TYR A 54 -1.18 -0.44 -5.27
CA TYR A 54 -0.54 -0.41 -3.96
C TYR A 54 -1.39 -1.06 -2.84
N PRO A 55 -2.69 -0.78 -2.68
CA PRO A 55 -3.53 -1.47 -1.70
C PRO A 55 -3.58 -2.99 -1.93
N ILE A 56 -3.59 -3.43 -3.18
CA ILE A 56 -3.58 -4.87 -3.54
C ILE A 56 -2.26 -5.50 -3.10
N PHE A 57 -1.13 -4.81 -3.33
CA PHE A 57 0.18 -5.26 -2.87
C PHE A 57 0.24 -5.37 -1.34
N VAL A 58 -0.19 -4.34 -0.61
CA VAL A 58 -0.21 -4.36 0.87
C VAL A 58 -1.04 -5.53 1.38
N MET A 59 -2.26 -5.69 0.87
CA MET A 59 -3.14 -6.81 1.24
C MET A 59 -2.51 -8.17 0.94
N ALA A 60 -1.84 -8.32 -0.21
CA ALA A 60 -1.17 -9.57 -0.57
C ALA A 60 0.01 -9.87 0.36
N VAL A 61 0.79 -8.86 0.74
CA VAL A 61 1.95 -9.02 1.65
C VAL A 61 1.49 -9.40 3.05
N LEU A 62 0.56 -8.65 3.64
CA LEU A 62 0.08 -8.89 5.01
C LEU A 62 -0.56 -10.27 5.17
N ASN A 63 -1.30 -10.71 4.15
CA ASN A 63 -1.97 -12.02 4.15
C ASN A 63 -1.12 -13.14 3.54
N ASN A 64 0.15 -12.88 3.20
CA ASN A 64 1.06 -13.83 2.58
C ASN A 64 0.47 -14.51 1.31
N ILE A 65 -0.27 -13.76 0.49
CA ILE A 65 -0.90 -14.24 -0.74
C ILE A 65 0.14 -14.24 -1.87
N ARG A 66 0.63 -15.43 -2.22
CA ARG A 66 1.69 -15.63 -3.24
C ARG A 66 1.17 -16.03 -4.61
N LYS A 67 -0.08 -15.68 -4.92
CA LYS A 67 -0.71 -16.08 -6.17
C LYS A 67 0.01 -15.42 -7.35
N GLU A 68 0.55 -16.25 -8.24
CA GLU A 68 1.31 -15.85 -9.42
C GLU A 68 0.60 -14.77 -10.26
N SER A 69 -0.73 -14.88 -10.43
CA SER A 69 -1.52 -13.89 -11.16
C SER A 69 -1.48 -12.49 -10.51
N ILE A 70 -1.53 -12.41 -9.17
CA ILE A 70 -1.51 -11.14 -8.44
C ILE A 70 -0.12 -10.51 -8.55
N ILE A 71 0.93 -11.30 -8.31
CA ILE A 71 2.33 -10.83 -8.41
C ILE A 71 2.63 -10.34 -9.83
N ASN A 72 2.18 -11.06 -10.86
CA ASN A 72 2.39 -10.67 -12.24
C ASN A 72 1.64 -9.38 -12.61
N THR A 73 0.43 -9.15 -12.07
CA THR A 73 -0.29 -7.88 -12.24
C THR A 73 0.48 -6.71 -11.61
N ILE A 74 1.01 -6.89 -10.40
CA ILE A 74 1.81 -5.87 -9.72
C ILE A 74 3.10 -5.58 -10.50
N ILE A 75 3.80 -6.60 -10.97
CA ILE A 75 5.04 -6.42 -11.76
C ILE A 75 4.74 -5.75 -13.12
N ALA A 76 3.61 -6.08 -13.74
CA ALA A 76 3.19 -5.44 -14.98
C ALA A 76 2.93 -3.94 -14.78
N SER A 77 2.26 -3.55 -13.69
CA SER A 77 1.94 -2.14 -13.41
C SER A 77 3.19 -1.28 -13.15
N LEU A 78 4.30 -1.89 -12.68
CA LEU A 78 5.59 -1.22 -12.53
C LEU A 78 6.26 -0.85 -13.87
N SER A 79 5.95 -1.59 -14.95
CA SER A 79 6.51 -1.34 -16.28
C SER A 79 5.76 -0.24 -17.03
N ASP A 80 4.48 -0.05 -16.72
CA ASP A 80 3.64 0.96 -17.31
C ASP A 80 3.89 2.31 -16.65
N LYS A 81 4.78 3.12 -17.25
CA LYS A 81 5.05 4.51 -16.85
C LYS A 81 3.83 5.47 -16.97
N ASN A 82 2.62 4.95 -17.15
CA ASN A 82 1.41 5.73 -17.43
C ASN A 82 0.34 5.53 -16.36
N VAL A 83 0.58 5.97 -15.13
CA VAL A 83 -0.50 6.53 -14.30
C VAL A 83 0.03 7.72 -13.49
N GLN A 84 0.02 8.87 -14.16
CA GLN A 84 -0.43 10.18 -13.67
C GLN A 84 0.03 10.66 -12.29
N LYS A 85 0.82 11.74 -12.34
CA LYS A 85 0.94 12.78 -11.30
C LYS A 85 -0.46 13.26 -10.85
N ASN A 86 -1.12 12.56 -9.95
CA ASN A 86 -2.15 13.16 -9.10
C ASN A 86 -1.51 13.39 -7.73
N GLN A 87 -0.72 14.45 -7.69
CA GLN A 87 -0.31 15.07 -6.45
C GLN A 87 -1.59 15.68 -5.86
N VAL A 88 -2.35 14.90 -5.10
CA VAL A 88 -3.28 15.50 -4.14
C VAL A 88 -2.37 16.17 -3.12
N SER A 89 -2.26 17.48 -3.25
CA SER A 89 -1.66 18.37 -2.27
C SER A 89 -2.18 18.00 -0.88
N GLY A 90 -1.35 17.33 -0.09
CA GLY A 90 -1.50 17.26 1.35
C GLY A 90 -1.25 18.65 1.95
N SER A 91 -2.21 19.57 1.79
CA SER A 91 -2.18 20.84 2.50
C SER A 91 -2.59 20.60 3.95
N SER A 92 -1.59 20.62 4.82
CA SER A 92 -1.62 21.15 6.18
C SER A 92 -2.98 21.49 6.80
N SER A 93 -3.26 20.82 7.93
CA SER A 93 -3.95 21.33 9.12
C SER A 93 -4.73 22.65 9.01
N LYS A 94 -6.05 22.62 9.14
CA LYS A 94 -6.83 23.70 9.79
C LYS A 94 -7.96 23.15 10.65
N LYS A 95 -7.90 23.57 11.91
CA LYS A 95 -8.87 23.32 13.00
C LYS A 95 -10.26 23.90 12.69
N LYS A 96 -11.28 23.17 13.19
CA LYS A 96 -12.62 23.59 13.67
C LYS A 96 -13.50 24.48 12.78
N LYS A 97 -14.68 23.98 12.41
CA LYS A 97 -15.91 24.77 12.34
C LYS A 97 -17.09 23.96 12.91
N LEU A 98 -17.80 24.60 13.84
CA LEU A 98 -19.02 24.17 14.54
C LEU A 98 -20.04 23.51 13.61
N ILE A 99 -20.62 22.39 14.03
CA ILE A 99 -21.93 21.93 13.55
C ILE A 99 -22.97 22.76 14.31
N SER A 100 -23.54 23.76 13.66
CA SER A 100 -24.67 24.54 14.16
C SER A 100 -25.92 24.19 13.34
N HIS A 101 -27.02 23.92 14.05
CA HIS A 101 -28.39 23.59 13.59
C HIS A 101 -28.57 22.09 13.26
N ILE A 102 -29.22 21.27 14.11
CA ILE A 102 -30.66 21.22 14.45
C ILE A 102 -31.55 21.42 13.20
N GLY A 103 -32.15 20.34 12.71
CA GLY A 103 -33.01 20.38 11.53
C GLY A 103 -33.30 18.99 10.94
N GLU A 104 -34.21 18.28 11.63
CA GLU A 104 -35.20 17.35 11.05
C GLU A 104 -34.74 16.01 10.44
N LEU A 105 -35.11 14.94 11.14
CA LEU A 105 -35.17 13.57 10.62
C LEU A 105 -36.18 13.49 9.45
N PRO A 106 -35.85 12.84 8.33
CA PRO A 106 -36.83 12.57 7.29
C PRO A 106 -37.77 11.45 7.78
N PHE A 107 -39.05 11.79 7.85
CA PHE A 107 -40.25 10.92 7.95
C PHE A 107 -40.00 9.40 8.04
N ASN A 108 -40.24 8.80 9.21
CA ASN A 108 -41.39 7.93 9.49
C ASN A 108 -41.44 7.53 10.98
#